data_AF-A0A285V3Y3-F1
#
_entry.id   AF-A0A285V3Y3-F1
#
_cell.length_a   1.000
_cell.length_b   1.000
_cell.length_c   1.000
_cell.angle_alpha   90.00
_cell.angle_beta   90.00
_cell.angle_gamma   90.00
#
_symmetry.space_group_name_H-M   'P 1'
#
loop_
_entity.id
_entity.type
_entity.pdbx_description
1 polymer ?
#
loop_
_entity_poly.entity_id
_entity_poly.type
_entity_poly.pdbx_seq_one_letter_code
_entity_poly.pdbx_strand_id
1 'polypeptide(L)'
;MSEEQQAGTIPLAMAARLLMISEERVRQLVKMEYIPKVRKGMYPLVGVVQGYIRFLKDEERRSSKSATASRMQEAKATEIDMRIAEKRRELIPIDEAHAVIDTLVGKVRSEISAVPKRVTRDLAVRKKIESEVNGSLNRIAEAMVALATTLREGGDLPGGAGSDDA
;
A
#
# COMPACT_ATOMS: atom_id res chain seq x y z
N MET A 1 16.32 41.05 49.65
CA MET A 1 15.84 41.91 48.56
C MET A 1 16.00 41.13 47.27
N SER A 2 14.95 40.43 46.88
CA SER A 2 14.91 39.65 45.64
C SER A 2 13.98 40.41 44.72
N GLU A 3 14.54 40.98 43.66
CA GLU A 3 13.80 41.67 42.62
C GLU A 3 12.70 40.72 42.09
N GLU A 4 11.44 41.09 42.35
CA GLU A 4 10.29 40.53 41.64
C GLU A 4 10.49 40.84 40.16
N GLN A 5 11.03 39.87 39.42
CA GLN A 5 11.11 39.89 37.96
C GLN A 5 9.73 40.23 37.41
N GLN A 6 9.66 41.41 36.80
CA GLN A 6 8.46 42.06 36.31
C GLN A 6 7.63 41.07 35.47
N ALA A 7 6.53 40.59 36.02
CA ALA A 7 5.64 39.63 35.38
C ALA A 7 5.06 40.27 34.11
N GLY A 8 5.67 39.96 32.96
CA GLY A 8 5.34 40.52 31.66
C GLY A 8 3.96 40.10 31.20
N THR A 9 2.95 40.89 31.57
CA THR A 9 1.60 40.76 30.99
C THR A 9 1.50 41.59 29.72
N ILE A 10 0.95 40.99 28.66
CA ILE A 10 0.82 41.57 27.34
C ILE A 10 -0.67 41.68 26.95
N PRO A 11 -1.07 42.73 26.21
CA PRO A 11 -2.42 42.84 25.70
C PRO A 11 -2.70 41.81 24.59
N LEU A 12 -3.97 41.50 24.35
CA LEU A 12 -4.42 40.52 23.33
C LEU A 12 -3.77 40.75 21.95
N ALA A 13 -3.77 42.00 21.48
CA ALA A 13 -3.18 42.37 20.19
C ALA A 13 -1.67 42.04 20.11
N MET A 14 -0.95 42.18 21.23
CA MET A 14 0.47 41.85 21.30
C MET A 14 0.70 40.34 21.37
N ALA A 15 -0.16 39.60 22.07
CA ALA A 15 -0.14 38.13 22.06
C ALA A 15 -0.40 37.57 20.65
N ALA A 16 -1.37 38.13 19.93
CA ALA A 16 -1.70 37.75 18.55
C ALA A 16 -0.51 38.00 17.61
N ARG A 17 0.10 39.19 17.68
CA ARG A 17 1.30 39.51 16.90
C ARG A 17 2.48 38.61 17.24
N LEU A 18 2.72 38.36 18.54
CA LEU A 18 3.81 37.49 19.01
C LEU A 18 3.70 36.07 18.45
N LEU A 19 2.48 35.52 18.48
CA LEU A 19 2.20 34.17 18.00
C LEU A 19 1.95 34.11 16.48
N MET A 20 1.95 35.27 15.80
CA MET A 20 1.62 35.42 14.37
C MET A 20 0.27 34.80 13.97
N ILE A 21 -0.74 34.98 14.82
CA ILE A 21 -2.11 34.49 14.60
C ILE A 21 -3.13 35.61 14.84
N SER A 22 -4.39 35.40 14.44
CA SER A 22 -5.45 36.37 14.69
C SER A 22 -5.77 36.48 16.19
N GLU A 23 -6.24 37.66 16.62
CA GLU A 23 -6.74 37.86 17.99
C GLU A 23 -7.89 36.90 18.33
N GLU A 24 -8.73 36.57 17.34
CA GLU A 24 -9.80 35.59 17.50
C GLU A 24 -9.24 34.19 17.78
N ARG A 25 -8.18 33.78 17.09
CA ARG A 25 -7.52 32.51 17.37
C ARG A 25 -6.92 32.46 18.78
N VAL A 26 -6.35 33.56 19.26
CA VAL A 26 -5.90 33.66 20.66
C VAL A 26 -7.07 33.50 21.63
N ARG A 27 -8.23 34.12 21.36
CA ARG A 27 -9.44 33.95 22.19
C ARG A 27 -9.94 32.51 22.20
N GLN A 28 -9.91 31.84 21.06
CA GLN A 28 -10.24 30.41 20.97
C GLN A 28 -9.31 29.57 21.84
N LEU A 29 -7.99 29.79 21.77
CA LEU A 29 -7.01 29.07 22.60
C LEU A 29 -7.18 29.34 24.09
N VAL A 30 -7.64 30.52 24.49
CA VAL A 30 -8.02 30.84 25.87
C VAL A 30 -9.28 30.08 26.28
N LYS A 31 -10.29 30.02 25.41
CA LYS A 31 -11.54 29.25 25.64
C LYS A 31 -11.27 27.74 25.72
N MET A 32 -10.28 27.26 24.97
CA MET A 32 -9.78 25.88 25.01
C MET A 32 -8.80 25.64 26.17
N GLU A 33 -8.63 26.61 27.07
CA GLU A 33 -7.81 26.53 28.29
C GLU A 33 -6.30 26.32 28.06
N TYR A 34 -5.80 26.50 26.83
CA TYR A 34 -4.37 26.45 26.54
C TYR A 34 -3.63 27.69 27.01
N ILE A 35 -4.24 28.88 26.86
CA ILE A 35 -3.62 30.16 27.24
C ILE A 35 -4.28 30.69 28.53
N PRO A 36 -3.53 30.87 29.62
CA PRO A 36 -4.06 31.39 30.88
C PRO A 36 -4.37 32.90 30.77
N LYS A 37 -5.38 33.36 31.51
CA LYS A 37 -5.82 34.75 31.55
C LYS A 37 -5.71 35.30 32.97
N VAL A 38 -4.98 36.41 33.13
CA VAL A 38 -4.69 37.00 34.46
C VAL A 38 -5.65 38.15 34.78
N ARG A 39 -5.89 39.05 33.82
CA ARG A 39 -6.89 40.15 33.93
C ARG A 39 -7.63 40.31 32.60
N LYS A 40 -8.74 41.06 32.60
CA LYS A 40 -9.53 41.31 31.37
C LYS A 40 -8.63 41.94 30.30
N GLY A 41 -8.40 41.21 29.20
CA GLY A 41 -7.58 41.67 28.06
C GLY A 41 -6.07 41.56 28.23
N MET A 42 -5.58 41.05 29.36
CA MET A 42 -4.14 40.95 29.68
C MET A 42 -3.74 39.50 29.95
N TYR A 43 -2.66 39.07 29.30
CA TYR A 43 -2.20 37.68 29.28
C TYR A 43 -0.74 37.61 29.69
N PRO A 44 -0.31 36.60 30.46
CA PRO A 44 1.10 36.43 30.81
C PRO A 44 1.87 35.95 29.58
N LEU A 45 2.93 36.66 29.19
CA LEU A 45 3.75 36.36 28.01
C LEU A 45 4.17 34.88 27.95
N VAL A 46 4.72 34.38 29.06
CA VAL A 46 5.19 32.99 29.19
C VAL A 46 4.05 32.00 28.99
N GLY A 47 2.88 32.27 29.59
CA GLY A 47 1.71 31.41 29.47
C GLY A 47 1.13 31.38 28.06
N VAL A 48 1.19 32.50 27.32
CA VAL A 48 0.78 32.57 25.91
C VAL A 48 1.65 31.67 25.05
N VAL A 49 2.97 31.77 25.17
CA VAL A 49 3.92 30.97 24.37
C VAL A 49 3.84 29.49 24.73
N GLN A 50 3.90 29.14 26.01
CA GLN A 50 3.83 27.74 26.45
C GLN A 50 2.48 27.09 26.13
N GLY A 51 1.39 27.85 26.27
CA GLY A 51 0.04 27.41 25.90
C GLY A 51 -0.06 27.07 24.43
N TYR A 52 0.48 27.94 23.56
CA TYR A 52 0.49 27.71 22.13
C TYR A 52 1.36 26.52 21.71
N ILE A 53 2.55 26.36 22.30
CA ILE A 53 3.40 25.19 22.05
C ILE A 53 2.69 23.89 22.44
N ARG A 54 1.98 23.88 23.57
CA ARG A 54 1.20 22.71 24.01
C ARG A 54 0.08 22.39 23.04
N PHE A 55 -0.64 23.41 22.57
CA PHE A 55 -1.68 23.27 21.56
C PHE A 55 -1.14 22.62 20.28
N LEU A 56 -0.02 23.12 19.74
CA LEU A 56 0.59 22.56 18.52
C LEU A 56 0.97 21.09 18.68
N LYS A 57 1.57 20.73 19.82
CA LYS A 57 1.94 19.33 20.11
C LYS A 57 0.73 18.41 20.23
N ASP A 58 -0.36 18.87 20.84
CA ASP A 58 -1.58 18.09 20.97
C ASP A 58 -2.32 17.95 19.64
N GLU A 59 -2.31 18.98 18.79
CA GLU A 59 -2.88 18.95 17.44
C GLU A 59 -2.12 17.97 16.54
N GLU A 60 -0.78 18.02 16.55
CA GLU A 60 0.08 17.07 15.84
C GLU A 60 -0.13 15.61 16.31
N ARG A 61 -0.30 15.40 17.61
CA ARG A 61 -0.61 14.07 18.16
C ARG A 61 -1.98 13.56 17.71
N ARG A 62 -2.97 14.45 17.56
CA ARG A 62 -4.32 14.10 17.09
C ARG A 62 -4.33 13.81 15.59
N SER A 63 -3.65 14.63 14.79
CA SER A 63 -3.57 14.45 13.34
C SER A 63 -2.82 13.16 12.97
N SER A 64 -1.69 12.88 13.62
CA SER A 64 -0.93 11.64 13.42
C SER A 64 -1.73 10.39 13.80
N LYS A 65 -2.45 10.40 14.93
CA LYS A 65 -3.36 9.30 15.32
C LYS A 65 -4.49 9.11 14.33
N SER A 66 -5.10 10.18 13.85
CA SER A 66 -6.16 10.13 12.84
C SER A 66 -5.64 9.55 11.53
N ALA A 67 -4.49 10.01 11.04
CA ALA A 67 -3.89 9.51 9.80
C ALA A 67 -3.53 8.02 9.88
N THR A 68 -2.97 7.57 10.99
CA THR A 68 -2.67 6.14 11.21
C THR A 68 -3.94 5.31 11.32
N ALA A 69 -4.98 5.82 12.00
CA ALA A 69 -6.27 5.14 12.07
C ALA A 69 -6.94 5.00 10.69
N SER A 70 -6.91 6.06 9.88
CA SER A 70 -7.42 6.04 8.50
C SER A 70 -6.69 5.02 7.63
N ARG A 71 -5.34 5.02 7.64
CA ARG A 71 -4.55 4.02 6.89
C ARG A 71 -4.84 2.58 7.34
N MET A 72 -5.02 2.35 8.63
CA MET A 72 -5.37 1.03 9.15
C MET A 72 -6.77 0.60 8.72
N GLN A 73 -7.73 1.53 8.65
CA GLN A 73 -9.08 1.25 8.16
C GLN A 73 -9.08 0.96 6.67
N GLU A 74 -8.35 1.74 5.87
CA GLU A 74 -8.17 1.51 4.43
C GLU A 74 -7.55 0.13 4.15
N ALA A 75 -6.44 -0.21 4.82
CA ALA A 75 -5.82 -1.53 4.65
C ALA A 75 -6.76 -2.69 5.00
N LYS A 76 -7.56 -2.55 6.06
CA LYS A 76 -8.58 -3.55 6.43
C LYS A 76 -9.72 -3.63 5.42
N ALA A 77 -10.15 -2.51 4.85
CA ALA A 77 -11.17 -2.48 3.81
C ALA A 77 -10.67 -3.24 2.57
N THR A 78 -9.47 -2.94 2.10
CA THR A 78 -8.84 -3.66 0.97
C THR A 78 -8.73 -5.15 1.23
N GLU A 79 -8.32 -5.57 2.44
CA GLU A 79 -8.25 -6.98 2.80
C GLU A 79 -9.64 -7.66 2.78
N ILE A 80 -10.67 -6.99 3.29
CA ILE A 80 -12.04 -7.50 3.26
C ILE A 80 -12.53 -7.63 1.82
N ASP A 81 -12.26 -6.63 0.98
CA ASP A 81 -12.67 -6.63 -0.42
C ASP A 81 -12.01 -7.77 -1.19
N MET A 82 -10.70 -8.00 -1.01
CA MET A 82 -9.99 -9.14 -1.61
C MET A 82 -10.62 -10.48 -1.18
N ARG A 83 -10.92 -10.66 0.12
CA ARG A 83 -11.58 -11.89 0.60
C ARG A 83 -13.01 -12.04 0.08
N ILE A 84 -13.75 -10.94 -0.13
CA ILE A 84 -15.09 -10.98 -0.71
C ILE A 84 -14.99 -11.41 -2.18
N ALA A 85 -14.07 -10.83 -2.94
CA ALA A 85 -13.81 -11.17 -4.33
C ALA A 85 -13.39 -12.65 -4.48
N GLU A 86 -12.52 -13.17 -3.62
CA GLU A 86 -12.19 -14.60 -3.56
C GLU A 86 -13.43 -15.47 -3.30
N LYS A 87 -14.25 -15.12 -2.30
CA LYS A 87 -15.49 -15.86 -2.00
C LYS A 87 -16.50 -15.83 -3.14
N ARG A 88 -16.54 -14.73 -3.91
CA ARG A 88 -17.35 -14.59 -5.12
C ARG A 88 -16.76 -15.29 -6.33
N ARG A 89 -15.55 -15.85 -6.22
CA ARG A 89 -14.76 -16.46 -7.32
C ARG A 89 -14.42 -15.47 -8.43
N GLU A 90 -14.31 -14.20 -8.09
CA GLU A 90 -13.80 -13.15 -8.98
C GLU A 90 -12.26 -13.13 -8.98
N LEU A 91 -11.64 -13.58 -7.88
CA LEU A 91 -10.19 -13.76 -7.73
C LEU A 91 -9.88 -15.18 -7.27
N ILE A 92 -8.69 -15.67 -7.65
CA ILE A 92 -8.11 -16.91 -7.15
C ILE A 92 -6.67 -16.64 -6.68
N PRO A 93 -6.16 -17.40 -5.69
CA PRO A 93 -4.75 -17.35 -5.34
C PRO A 93 -3.88 -17.72 -6.54
N ILE A 94 -2.79 -16.96 -6.74
CA ILE A 94 -1.90 -17.19 -7.88
C ILE A 94 -1.24 -18.59 -7.84
N ASP A 95 -0.99 -19.12 -6.65
CA ASP A 95 -0.46 -20.48 -6.48
C ASP A 95 -1.45 -21.55 -6.94
N GLU A 96 -2.75 -21.33 -6.75
CA GLU A 96 -3.78 -22.24 -7.29
C GLU A 96 -3.83 -22.16 -8.82
N ALA A 97 -3.73 -20.96 -9.40
CA ALA A 97 -3.63 -20.80 -10.85
C ALA A 97 -2.41 -21.54 -11.43
N HIS A 98 -1.24 -21.40 -10.79
CA HIS A 98 -0.03 -22.12 -11.18
C HIS A 98 -0.21 -23.64 -11.06
N ALA A 99 -0.79 -24.13 -9.97
CA ALA A 99 -1.01 -25.57 -9.77
C ALA A 99 -1.91 -26.19 -10.86
N VAL A 100 -2.94 -25.47 -11.29
CA VAL A 100 -3.82 -25.90 -12.40
C VAL A 100 -3.03 -25.98 -13.71
N ILE A 101 -2.24 -24.96 -14.03
CA ILE A 101 -1.42 -24.93 -15.25
C ILE A 101 -0.37 -26.04 -15.23
N ASP A 102 0.35 -26.23 -14.13
CA ASP A 102 1.35 -27.29 -13.96
C ASP A 102 0.73 -28.68 -14.16
N THR A 103 -0.45 -28.88 -13.60
CA THR A 103 -1.20 -30.14 -13.75
C THR A 103 -1.58 -30.38 -15.23
N LEU A 104 -2.09 -29.35 -15.91
CA LEU A 104 -2.45 -29.43 -17.33
C LEU A 104 -1.22 -29.75 -18.20
N VAL A 105 -0.15 -28.97 -18.06
CA VAL A 105 1.10 -29.15 -18.82
C VAL A 105 1.72 -30.51 -18.53
N GLY A 106 1.72 -30.95 -17.27
CA GLY A 106 2.19 -32.26 -16.87
C GLY A 106 1.44 -33.41 -17.57
N LYS A 107 0.11 -33.32 -17.65
CA LYS A 107 -0.74 -34.28 -18.38
C LYS A 107 -0.44 -34.28 -19.88
N VAL A 108 -0.36 -33.10 -20.49
CA VAL A 108 -0.04 -32.96 -21.92
C VAL A 108 1.31 -33.59 -22.24
N ARG A 109 2.35 -33.26 -21.45
CA ARG A 109 3.68 -33.85 -21.59
C ARG A 109 3.63 -35.37 -21.49
N SER A 110 2.94 -35.92 -20.49
CA SER A 110 2.82 -37.36 -20.29
C SER A 110 2.19 -38.07 -21.50
N GLU A 111 1.08 -37.53 -22.03
CA GLU A 111 0.41 -38.10 -23.20
C GLU A 111 1.27 -38.04 -24.46
N ILE A 112 1.92 -36.90 -24.73
CA ILE A 112 2.77 -36.75 -25.91
C ILE A 112 4.00 -37.65 -25.82
N SER A 113 4.66 -37.73 -24.65
CA SER A 113 5.81 -38.61 -24.44
C SER A 113 5.45 -40.10 -24.54
N ALA A 114 4.18 -40.48 -24.40
CA ALA A 114 3.72 -41.85 -24.61
C ALA A 114 3.49 -42.20 -26.10
N VAL A 115 3.34 -41.20 -26.99
CA VAL A 115 3.06 -41.40 -28.42
C VAL A 115 4.06 -42.34 -29.12
N PRO A 116 5.40 -42.16 -28.99
CA PRO A 116 6.36 -43.03 -29.66
C PRO A 116 6.16 -44.51 -29.34
N LYS A 117 5.69 -44.82 -28.13
CA LYS A 117 5.43 -46.19 -27.69
C LYS A 117 4.17 -46.79 -28.31
N ARG A 118 3.17 -45.96 -28.59
CA ARG A 118 1.89 -46.35 -29.21
C ARG A 118 1.99 -46.46 -30.73
N VAL A 119 2.87 -45.69 -31.35
CA VAL A 119 2.99 -45.59 -32.82
C VAL A 119 3.78 -46.74 -33.44
N THR A 120 4.86 -47.19 -32.80
CA THR A 120 5.73 -48.21 -33.40
C THR A 120 6.43 -49.12 -32.39
N ARG A 121 6.76 -50.34 -32.84
CA ARG A 121 7.63 -51.29 -32.14
C ARG A 121 9.08 -51.26 -32.64
N ASP A 122 9.33 -50.59 -33.77
CA ASP A 122 10.68 -50.40 -34.29
C ASP A 122 11.44 -49.41 -33.38
N LEU A 123 12.59 -49.86 -32.85
CA LEU A 123 13.38 -49.07 -31.91
C LEU A 123 14.05 -47.86 -32.55
N ALA A 124 14.47 -47.93 -33.82
CA ALA A 124 15.09 -46.82 -34.52
C ALA A 124 14.06 -45.73 -34.82
N VAL A 125 12.87 -46.12 -35.32
CA VAL A 125 11.77 -45.19 -35.57
C VAL A 125 11.26 -44.58 -34.25
N ARG A 126 11.12 -45.37 -33.19
CA ARG A 126 10.72 -44.87 -31.86
C ARG A 126 11.69 -43.80 -31.36
N LYS A 127 12.99 -44.05 -31.40
CA LYS A 127 14.01 -43.07 -30.96
C LYS A 127 13.95 -41.76 -31.74
N LYS A 128 13.71 -41.83 -33.06
CA LYS A 128 13.54 -40.63 -33.90
C LYS A 128 12.33 -39.80 -33.45
N ILE A 129 11.18 -40.45 -33.22
CA ILE A 129 9.98 -39.75 -32.75
C ILE A 129 10.19 -39.17 -31.34
N GLU A 130 10.80 -39.93 -30.41
CA GLU A 130 11.13 -39.44 -29.06
C GLU A 130 12.00 -38.19 -29.11
N SER A 131 13.02 -38.16 -29.98
CA SER A 131 13.89 -36.99 -30.17
C SER A 131 13.11 -35.75 -30.61
N GLU A 132 12.26 -35.87 -31.64
CA GLU A 132 11.46 -34.75 -32.15
C GLU A 132 10.42 -34.26 -31.14
N VAL A 133 9.77 -35.19 -30.44
CA VAL A 133 8.81 -34.89 -29.37
C VAL A 133 9.49 -34.12 -28.24
N ASN A 134 10.60 -34.63 -27.72
CA ASN A 134 11.33 -33.99 -26.63
C ASN A 134 11.87 -32.62 -27.06
N GLY A 135 12.40 -32.50 -28.28
CA GLY A 135 12.83 -31.22 -28.83
C GLY A 135 11.69 -30.20 -28.92
N SER A 136 10.50 -30.64 -29.32
CA SER A 136 9.32 -29.77 -29.38
C SER A 136 8.85 -29.33 -28.00
N LEU A 137 8.82 -30.26 -27.02
CA LEU A 137 8.46 -29.96 -25.64
C LEU A 137 9.45 -28.98 -24.98
N ASN A 138 10.75 -29.10 -25.26
CA ASN A 138 11.77 -28.19 -24.76
C ASN A 138 11.59 -26.77 -25.31
N ARG A 139 11.36 -26.62 -26.63
CA ARG A 139 11.09 -25.30 -27.24
C ARG A 139 9.84 -24.64 -26.64
N ILE A 140 8.79 -25.42 -26.37
CA ILE A 140 7.59 -24.92 -25.69
C ILE A 140 7.92 -24.46 -24.27
N ALA A 141 8.70 -25.25 -23.51
CA ALA A 141 9.11 -24.90 -22.16
C ALA A 141 9.93 -23.61 -22.12
N GLU A 142 10.89 -23.44 -23.04
CA GLU A 142 11.69 -22.23 -23.19
C GLU A 142 10.80 -20.99 -23.46
N ALA A 143 9.84 -21.12 -24.39
CA ALA A 143 8.90 -20.04 -24.69
C ALA A 143 8.03 -19.67 -23.48
N MET A 144 7.54 -20.67 -22.72
CA MET A 144 6.74 -20.42 -21.52
C MET A 144 7.53 -19.73 -20.42
N VAL A 145 8.81 -20.08 -20.24
CA VAL A 145 9.71 -19.40 -19.27
C VAL A 145 9.95 -17.95 -19.69
N ALA A 146 10.14 -17.68 -20.98
CA ALA A 146 10.29 -16.32 -21.48
C ALA A 146 9.04 -15.48 -21.20
N LEU A 147 7.85 -16.00 -21.52
CA LEU A 147 6.57 -15.32 -21.26
C LEU A 147 6.33 -15.09 -19.77
N ALA A 148 6.62 -16.08 -18.92
CA ALA A 148 6.49 -15.94 -17.47
C ALA A 148 7.43 -14.87 -16.90
N THR A 149 8.64 -14.75 -17.45
CA THR A 149 9.59 -13.69 -17.09
C THR A 149 9.05 -12.32 -17.50
N THR A 150 8.56 -12.18 -18.74
CA THR A 150 7.94 -10.94 -19.24
C THR A 150 6.80 -10.48 -18.35
N LEU A 151 5.89 -11.39 -17.96
CA LEU A 151 4.78 -11.06 -17.06
C LEU A 151 5.24 -10.58 -15.68
N ARG A 152 6.26 -11.23 -15.09
CA ARG A 152 6.79 -10.81 -13.77
C ARG A 152 7.43 -9.44 -13.81
N GLU A 153 8.03 -9.08 -14.94
CA GLU A 153 8.65 -7.79 -15.16
C GLU A 153 7.63 -6.71 -15.58
N GLY A 154 6.34 -7.07 -15.71
CA GLY A 154 5.26 -6.17 -16.10
C GLY A 154 5.21 -5.86 -17.60
N GLY A 155 5.82 -6.70 -18.43
CA GLY A 155 5.74 -6.58 -19.88
C GLY A 155 4.48 -7.20 -20.46
N ASP A 156 4.11 -6.75 -21.66
CA ASP A 156 2.92 -7.25 -22.36
C ASP A 156 3.17 -8.62 -22.99
N LEU A 157 2.14 -9.47 -22.91
CA LEU A 157 2.14 -10.76 -23.59
C LEU A 157 1.89 -10.57 -25.10
N PRO A 158 2.62 -11.30 -25.97
CA PRO A 158 2.32 -11.32 -27.39
C PRO A 158 0.91 -11.89 -27.62
N GLY A 159 0.01 -11.07 -28.17
CA GLY A 159 -1.37 -11.45 -28.48
C GLY A 159 -2.37 -11.30 -27.33
N GLY A 160 -1.97 -10.74 -26.19
CA GLY A 160 -2.92 -10.26 -25.20
C GLY A 160 -3.72 -9.12 -25.78
N ALA A 161 -5.05 -9.25 -25.87
CA ALA A 161 -5.91 -8.13 -26.17
C ALA A 161 -5.61 -7.05 -25.13
N GLY A 162 -5.05 -5.93 -25.58
CA GLY A 162 -5.00 -4.72 -24.78
C GLY A 162 -6.44 -4.44 -24.37
N SER A 163 -6.75 -4.60 -23.08
CA SER A 163 -7.87 -3.91 -22.48
C SER A 163 -7.48 -2.43 -22.50
N ASP A 164 -7.78 -1.79 -23.62
CA ASP A 164 -8.11 -0.36 -23.70
C ASP A 164 -9.21 -0.11 -22.65
N ASP A 165 -8.80 0.17 -21.41
CA ASP A 165 -9.68 0.77 -20.42
C ASP A 165 -9.33 2.25 -20.34
N ALA A 166 -10.06 3.01 -21.15
CA ALA A 166 -10.19 4.46 -21.13
C ALA A 166 -11.04 4.95 -19.96
#